data_AF-E1IFU4-F1
#
_entry.id   AF-E1IFU4-F1
#
_cell.length_a   1.000
_cell.length_b   1.000
_cell.length_c   1.000
_cell.angle_alpha   90.00
_cell.angle_beta   90.00
_cell.angle_gamma   90.00
#
_symmetry.space_group_name_H-M   'P 1'
#
loop_
_entity.id
_entity.type
_entity.pdbx_description
1 polymer ?
#
loop_
_entity_poly.entity_id
_entity_poly.type
_entity_poly.pdbx_seq_one_letter_code
_entity_poly.pdbx_strand_id
1 'polypeptide(L)'
;MTTSTEPPLILIVGAADTGRAPITAALLRRMLANHNLSWRVASAGVVGHDNEPAQPEARDAMTIFGIELGEHHARSLTPELAAEAHLLIATDSGVARVLRSRHPTATTFSLGELAGRQRDIPDPFRMQVGAWLNYTHEIEQLLQAGFERLVAQIAGEAAALPQDLPAPLATPPAAAPPPHREPVGRSLRLIDLFSEMPDVVDWDGARRQMHALLDQVTPTTPEDMARPYAAIIQAMLAMTTQRPTSAQVARLRSALEILNGAVSGSELADLSIGLASYAA
;
A
#
# COMPACT_ATOMS: atom_id res chain seq x y z
N MET A 1 -34.89 18.35 17.17
CA MET A 1 -33.62 17.65 16.84
C MET A 1 -32.69 18.70 16.29
N THR A 2 -31.66 19.09 17.06
CA THR A 2 -30.69 20.11 16.68
C THR A 2 -29.77 19.52 15.62
N THR A 3 -30.00 19.85 14.35
CA THR A 3 -29.03 19.61 13.29
C THR A 3 -27.81 20.46 13.61
N SER A 4 -26.71 19.81 14.00
CA SER A 4 -25.43 20.51 14.17
C SER A 4 -25.07 21.19 12.86
N THR A 5 -24.82 22.50 12.89
CA THR A 5 -24.47 23.33 11.73
C THR A 5 -23.04 23.05 11.24
N GLU A 6 -22.27 22.26 11.99
CA GLU A 6 -20.87 21.99 11.73
C GLU A 6 -20.69 20.75 10.85
N PRO A 7 -19.77 20.77 9.85
CA PRO A 7 -19.54 19.62 8.99
C PRO A 7 -19.17 18.37 9.80
N PRO A 8 -19.62 17.16 9.37
CA PRO A 8 -19.34 15.92 10.06
C PRO A 8 -17.85 15.72 10.35
N LEU A 9 -17.53 15.26 11.56
CA LEU A 9 -16.18 14.89 11.96
C LEU A 9 -15.99 13.38 11.90
N ILE A 10 -15.05 12.93 11.07
CA ILE A 10 -14.55 11.56 11.04
C ILE A 10 -13.21 11.55 11.77
N LEU A 11 -13.09 10.68 12.76
CA LEU A 11 -11.87 10.53 13.54
C LEU A 11 -11.22 9.17 13.24
N ILE A 12 -10.03 9.22 12.64
CA ILE A 12 -9.20 8.03 12.45
C ILE A 12 -8.45 7.74 13.74
N VAL A 13 -8.50 6.51 14.23
CA VAL A 13 -7.79 6.13 15.47
C VAL A 13 -6.83 4.98 15.22
N GLY A 14 -5.56 5.20 15.55
CA GLY A 14 -4.52 4.17 15.56
C GLY A 14 -4.06 3.86 16.99
N ALA A 15 -2.93 3.17 17.10
CA ALA A 15 -2.30 2.95 18.41
C ALA A 15 -1.70 4.25 18.97
N ALA A 16 -0.72 4.83 18.25
CA ALA A 16 0.11 5.94 18.71
C ALA A 16 -0.08 7.26 17.93
N ASP A 17 -0.88 7.27 16.87
CA ASP A 17 -1.12 8.44 15.99
C ASP A 17 0.09 8.98 15.22
N THR A 18 1.13 8.18 15.02
CA THR A 18 2.35 8.61 14.31
C THR A 18 2.55 7.93 12.94
N GLY A 19 1.77 6.91 12.60
CA GLY A 19 1.93 6.13 11.36
C GLY A 19 0.64 5.97 10.57
N ARG A 20 -0.01 4.81 10.72
CA ARG A 20 -1.22 4.42 9.95
C ARG A 20 -2.38 5.42 10.08
N ALA A 21 -2.60 6.00 11.25
CA ALA A 21 -3.71 6.92 11.50
C ALA A 21 -3.59 8.26 10.74
N PRO A 22 -2.48 9.02 10.83
CA PRO A 22 -2.33 10.24 10.03
C PRO A 22 -2.30 9.97 8.51
N ILE A 23 -1.71 8.85 8.07
CA ILE A 23 -1.76 8.41 6.67
C ILE A 23 -3.22 8.26 6.21
N THR A 24 -4.01 7.46 6.94
CA THR A 24 -5.42 7.19 6.60
C THR A 24 -6.24 8.49 6.61
N ALA A 25 -6.01 9.38 7.57
CA ALA A 25 -6.70 10.67 7.64
C ALA A 25 -6.41 11.55 6.41
N ALA A 26 -5.15 11.65 5.99
CA ALA A 26 -4.77 12.45 4.84
C ALA A 26 -5.27 11.87 3.51
N LEU A 27 -5.23 10.54 3.33
CA LEU A 27 -5.82 9.86 2.18
C LEU A 27 -7.34 10.09 2.11
N LEU A 28 -8.03 9.98 3.25
CA LEU A 28 -9.47 10.23 3.31
C LEU A 28 -9.83 11.68 2.99
N ARG A 29 -9.05 12.67 3.47
CA ARG A 29 -9.24 14.09 3.09
C ARG A 29 -9.14 14.28 1.58
N ARG A 30 -8.13 13.69 0.93
CA ARG A 30 -7.98 13.75 -0.54
C ARG A 30 -9.20 13.15 -1.24
N MET A 31 -9.66 11.98 -0.78
CA MET A 31 -10.82 11.31 -1.37
C MET A 31 -12.09 12.16 -1.21
N LEU A 32 -12.36 12.71 -0.01
CA LEU A 32 -13.50 13.60 0.22
C LEU A 32 -13.45 14.85 -0.66
N ALA A 33 -12.28 15.46 -0.83
CA ALA A 33 -12.10 16.61 -1.72
C ALA A 33 -12.43 16.26 -3.18
N ASN A 34 -11.99 15.09 -3.66
CA ASN A 34 -12.31 14.59 -5.01
C ASN A 34 -13.81 14.34 -5.22
N HIS A 35 -14.55 14.07 -4.15
CA HIS A 35 -16.01 13.92 -4.14
C HIS A 35 -16.76 15.20 -3.74
N ASN A 36 -16.08 16.35 -3.64
CA ASN A 36 -16.64 17.64 -3.24
C ASN A 36 -17.37 17.63 -1.87
N LEU A 37 -16.92 16.78 -0.94
CA LEU A 37 -17.44 16.69 0.42
C LEU A 37 -16.57 17.49 1.40
N SER A 38 -17.18 18.42 2.14
CA SER A 38 -16.49 19.33 3.07
C SER A 38 -16.41 18.80 4.51
N TRP A 39 -16.25 17.49 4.69
CA TRP A 39 -16.23 16.86 6.02
C TRP A 39 -14.89 17.06 6.71
N ARG A 40 -14.92 17.18 8.04
CA ARG A 40 -13.72 17.27 8.87
C ARG A 40 -13.15 15.86 9.05
N VAL A 41 -11.85 15.71 8.84
CA VAL A 41 -11.13 14.47 9.15
C VAL A 41 -9.97 14.80 10.06
N ALA A 42 -9.84 14.07 11.16
CA ALA A 42 -8.72 14.17 12.08
C ALA A 42 -8.22 12.77 12.47
N SER A 43 -7.08 12.72 13.15
CA SER A 43 -6.57 11.46 13.72
C SER A 43 -6.29 11.57 15.22
N ALA A 44 -6.17 10.41 15.87
CA ALA A 44 -5.78 10.24 17.27
C ALA A 44 -5.21 8.82 17.49
N GLY A 45 -4.63 8.60 18.67
CA GLY A 45 -4.12 7.32 19.14
C GLY A 45 -4.88 6.84 20.36
N VAL A 46 -5.10 5.53 20.51
CA VAL A 46 -5.62 4.95 21.76
C VAL A 46 -4.74 5.36 22.96
N VAL A 47 -3.42 5.39 22.74
CA VAL A 47 -2.42 6.01 23.61
C VAL A 47 -1.46 6.73 22.66
N GLY A 48 -1.83 7.95 22.29
CA GLY A 48 -1.08 8.76 21.33
C GLY A 48 0.30 9.14 21.87
N HIS A 49 1.26 9.29 20.96
CA HIS A 49 2.54 9.90 21.30
C HIS A 49 2.42 11.42 21.23
N ASP A 50 1.76 12.00 22.24
CA ASP A 50 1.30 13.39 22.19
C ASP A 50 2.39 14.40 21.78
N ASN A 51 2.04 15.23 20.79
CA ASN A 51 2.88 16.25 20.14
C ASN A 51 4.01 15.74 19.24
N GLU A 52 4.27 14.43 19.16
CA GLU A 52 5.23 13.89 18.21
C GLU A 52 4.75 14.10 16.76
N PRO A 53 5.67 14.37 15.81
CA PRO A 53 5.31 14.37 14.40
C PRO A 53 4.96 12.97 13.92
N ALA A 54 4.38 12.86 12.72
CA ALA A 54 4.31 11.59 12.03
C ALA A 54 5.74 11.00 11.84
N GLN A 55 5.85 9.67 11.89
CA GLN A 55 7.11 8.97 11.69
C GLN A 55 7.74 9.36 10.35
N PRO A 56 9.07 9.48 10.28
CA PRO A 56 9.76 9.86 9.05
C PRO A 56 9.33 9.00 7.86
N GLU A 57 9.24 7.68 8.03
CA GLU A 57 8.87 6.74 6.98
C GLU A 57 7.41 6.89 6.53
N ALA A 58 6.52 7.30 7.44
CA ALA A 58 5.13 7.64 7.11
C ALA A 58 5.05 8.90 6.24
N ARG A 59 5.90 9.90 6.54
CA ARG A 59 5.99 11.14 5.76
C ARG A 59 6.61 10.89 4.39
N ASP A 60 7.67 10.09 4.33
CA ASP A 60 8.34 9.72 3.08
C ASP A 60 7.38 8.95 2.15
N ALA A 61 6.63 7.99 2.71
CA ALA A 61 5.61 7.26 1.96
C ALA A 61 4.54 8.20 1.40
N MET A 62 4.04 9.15 2.20
CA MET A 62 3.00 10.09 1.74
C MET A 62 3.51 11.10 0.70
N THR A 63 4.77 11.51 0.80
CA THR A 63 5.44 12.35 -0.22
C THR A 63 5.42 11.68 -1.58
N ILE A 64 5.69 10.36 -1.64
CA ILE A 64 5.62 9.56 -2.88
C ILE A 64 4.20 9.52 -3.45
N PHE A 65 3.17 9.55 -2.59
CA PHE A 65 1.76 9.63 -2.99
C PHE A 65 1.30 11.06 -3.35
N GLY A 66 2.22 12.03 -3.35
CA GLY A 66 1.94 13.44 -3.63
C GLY A 66 1.07 14.11 -2.56
N ILE A 67 1.12 13.62 -1.31
CA ILE A 67 0.37 14.17 -0.18
C ILE A 67 1.33 14.60 0.92
N GLU A 68 1.21 15.85 1.32
CA GLU A 68 1.89 16.36 2.52
C GLU A 68 1.06 16.06 3.78
N LEU A 69 1.69 15.45 4.78
CA LEU A 69 1.05 15.28 6.10
C LEU A 69 1.04 16.58 6.92
N GLY A 70 1.77 17.61 6.48
CA GLY A 70 1.83 18.94 7.11
C GLY A 70 2.39 18.90 8.53
N GLU A 71 1.96 19.86 9.36
CA GLU A 71 2.22 19.92 10.80
C GLU A 71 1.30 18.96 11.58
N HIS A 72 1.25 17.69 11.15
CA HIS A 72 0.58 16.67 11.94
C HIS A 72 1.29 16.52 13.29
N HIS A 73 0.51 16.60 14.37
CA HIS A 73 0.95 16.28 15.71
C HIS A 73 0.08 15.16 16.26
N ALA A 74 0.74 14.06 16.63
CA ALA A 74 0.10 12.95 17.28
C ALA A 74 -0.59 13.39 18.57
N ARG A 75 -1.73 12.77 18.87
CA ARG A 75 -2.48 13.03 20.10
C ARG A 75 -3.25 11.82 20.58
N SER A 76 -3.44 11.71 21.87
CA SER A 76 -4.26 10.69 22.51
C SER A 76 -5.75 10.98 22.29
N LEU A 77 -6.53 9.92 22.10
CA LEU A 77 -7.97 9.98 22.02
C LEU A 77 -8.53 10.34 23.39
N THR A 78 -9.23 11.47 23.48
CA THR A 78 -9.97 11.87 24.68
C THR A 78 -11.46 11.52 24.55
N PRO A 79 -12.20 11.36 25.65
CA PRO A 79 -13.64 11.15 25.62
C PRO A 79 -14.41 12.25 24.88
N GLU A 80 -13.97 13.51 25.01
CA GLU A 80 -14.59 14.67 24.36
C GLU A 80 -14.41 14.59 22.85
N LEU A 81 -13.20 14.25 22.38
CA LEU A 81 -12.91 14.09 20.97
C LEU A 81 -13.67 12.89 20.36
N ALA A 82 -13.81 11.80 21.12
CA ALA A 82 -14.61 10.65 20.71
C ALA A 82 -16.10 10.99 20.62
N ALA A 83 -16.61 11.86 21.51
CA ALA A 83 -18.01 12.28 21.52
C ALA A 83 -18.33 13.33 20.45
N GLU A 84 -17.36 14.15 20.03
CA GLU A 84 -17.51 15.11 18.92
C GLU A 84 -17.58 14.39 17.56
N ALA A 85 -16.87 13.26 17.42
CA ALA A 85 -16.82 12.53 16.17
C ALA A 85 -18.16 11.88 15.82
N HIS A 86 -18.59 12.04 14.56
CA HIS A 86 -19.75 11.35 14.01
C HIS A 86 -19.43 9.87 13.76
N LEU A 87 -18.17 9.57 13.46
CA LEU A 87 -17.69 8.23 13.19
C LEU A 87 -16.23 8.06 13.64
N LEU A 88 -15.97 6.97 14.36
CA LEU A 88 -14.62 6.50 14.64
C LEU A 88 -14.22 5.41 13.65
N ILE A 89 -13.08 5.59 12.98
CA ILE A 89 -12.48 4.59 12.09
C ILE A 89 -11.15 4.14 12.67
N ALA A 90 -11.11 2.90 13.17
CA ALA A 90 -9.90 2.30 13.68
C ALA A 90 -9.00 1.77 12.56
N THR A 91 -7.69 1.90 12.68
CA THR A 91 -6.73 1.38 11.68
C THR A 91 -6.71 -0.14 11.59
N ASP A 92 -7.13 -0.84 12.65
CA ASP A 92 -7.25 -2.31 12.71
C ASP A 92 -8.37 -2.74 13.69
N SER A 93 -8.73 -4.03 13.65
CA SER A 93 -9.77 -4.64 14.49
C SER A 93 -9.41 -4.62 15.98
N GLY A 94 -8.12 -4.67 16.32
CA GLY A 94 -7.63 -4.59 17.68
C GLY A 94 -7.93 -3.23 18.31
N VAL A 95 -7.62 -2.15 17.59
CA VAL A 95 -7.96 -0.78 17.96
C VAL A 95 -9.48 -0.61 18.01
N ALA A 96 -10.23 -1.13 17.03
CA ALA A 96 -11.70 -1.07 17.03
C ALA A 96 -12.31 -1.70 18.29
N ARG A 97 -11.77 -2.84 18.73
CA ARG A 97 -12.20 -3.50 19.97
C ARG A 97 -11.96 -2.62 21.20
N VAL A 98 -10.80 -1.96 21.29
CA VAL A 98 -10.50 -1.04 22.39
C VAL A 98 -11.46 0.16 22.38
N LEU A 99 -11.72 0.73 21.21
CA LEU A 99 -12.65 1.85 21.05
C LEU A 99 -14.07 1.48 21.49
N ARG A 100 -14.60 0.34 21.03
CA ARG A 100 -15.94 -0.14 21.44
C ARG A 100 -16.03 -0.35 22.95
N SER A 101 -14.95 -0.80 23.58
CA SER A 101 -14.91 -0.97 25.03
C SER A 101 -14.85 0.36 25.79
N ARG A 102 -14.15 1.38 25.28
CA ARG A 102 -13.94 2.67 25.96
C ARG A 102 -15.02 3.71 25.63
N HIS A 103 -15.60 3.63 24.43
CA HIS A 103 -16.57 4.58 23.88
C HIS A 103 -17.77 3.83 23.27
N PRO A 104 -18.56 3.10 24.08
CA PRO A 104 -19.61 2.20 23.59
C PRO A 104 -20.75 2.91 22.85
N THR A 105 -20.92 4.22 23.04
CA THR A 105 -21.93 5.04 22.37
C THR A 105 -21.46 5.59 21.02
N ALA A 106 -20.16 5.47 20.70
CA ALA A 106 -19.60 5.98 19.45
C ALA A 106 -19.72 4.93 18.34
N THR A 107 -20.26 5.33 17.18
CA THR A 107 -20.25 4.46 16.00
C THR A 107 -18.80 4.21 15.58
N THR A 108 -18.40 2.94 15.60
CA THR A 108 -17.00 2.54 15.39
C THR A 108 -16.88 1.41 14.38
N PHE A 109 -16.04 1.62 13.37
CA PHE A 109 -15.61 0.59 12.42
C PHE A 109 -14.09 0.45 12.42
N SER A 110 -13.56 -0.74 12.24
CA SER A 110 -12.21 -0.89 11.69
C SER A 110 -12.22 -0.53 10.21
N LEU A 111 -11.05 -0.16 9.68
CA LEU A 111 -10.90 0.13 8.25
C LEU A 111 -11.31 -1.07 7.38
N GLY A 112 -10.95 -2.29 7.80
CA GLY A 112 -11.41 -3.52 7.16
C GLY A 112 -12.92 -3.70 7.20
N GLU A 113 -13.55 -3.55 8.37
CA GLU A 113 -15.01 -3.68 8.53
C GLU A 113 -15.77 -2.64 7.67
N LEU A 114 -15.27 -1.41 7.60
CA LEU A 114 -15.84 -0.36 6.75
C LEU A 114 -15.79 -0.77 5.27
N ALA A 115 -14.67 -1.37 4.84
CA ALA A 115 -14.49 -1.92 3.50
C ALA A 115 -15.25 -3.24 3.24
N GLY A 116 -15.91 -3.81 4.25
CA GLY A 116 -16.54 -5.13 4.15
C GLY A 116 -15.54 -6.28 4.02
N ARG A 117 -14.32 -6.14 4.57
CA ARG A 117 -13.23 -7.11 4.49
C ARG A 117 -12.71 -7.48 5.87
N GLN A 118 -12.36 -8.76 6.08
CA GLN A 118 -11.63 -9.19 7.28
C GLN A 118 -10.13 -8.93 7.11
N ARG A 119 -9.73 -7.66 7.10
CA ARG A 119 -8.34 -7.26 6.88
C ARG A 119 -7.90 -6.15 7.82
N ASP A 120 -6.85 -6.46 8.59
CA ASP A 120 -6.09 -5.50 9.37
C ASP A 120 -4.78 -5.17 8.67
N ILE A 121 -4.45 -3.89 8.60
CA ILE A 121 -3.17 -3.41 8.08
C ILE A 121 -2.11 -3.58 9.17
N PRO A 122 -1.07 -4.41 8.97
CA PRO A 122 0.01 -4.56 9.93
C PRO A 122 0.69 -3.21 10.23
N ASP A 123 1.23 -3.04 11.43
CA ASP A 123 1.98 -1.84 11.77
C ASP A 123 3.39 -1.89 11.14
N PRO A 124 3.74 -0.97 10.21
CA PRO A 124 5.05 -0.97 9.57
C PRO A 124 6.18 -0.38 10.42
N PHE A 125 5.96 -0.11 11.71
CA PHE A 125 7.02 0.44 12.56
C PHE A 125 8.32 -0.37 12.49
N ARG A 126 9.45 0.32 12.25
CA ARG A 126 10.80 -0.24 12.01
C ARG A 126 10.94 -1.13 10.77
N MET A 127 9.93 -1.17 9.90
CA MET A 127 10.06 -1.77 8.58
C MET A 127 10.63 -0.75 7.60
N GLN A 128 11.18 -1.25 6.49
CA GLN A 128 11.69 -0.40 5.41
C GLN A 128 10.54 0.35 4.71
N VAL A 129 10.88 1.47 4.04
CA VAL A 129 9.92 2.33 3.33
C VAL A 129 9.00 1.58 2.35
N GLY A 130 9.47 0.48 1.74
CA GLY A 130 8.64 -0.37 0.88
C GLY A 130 7.40 -0.94 1.57
N ALA A 131 7.50 -1.31 2.85
CA ALA A 131 6.34 -1.76 3.63
C ALA A 131 5.36 -0.62 3.89
N TRP A 132 5.86 0.58 4.19
CA TRP A 132 5.05 1.78 4.35
C TRP A 132 4.28 2.13 3.08
N LEU A 133 4.93 2.05 1.92
CA LEU A 133 4.29 2.27 0.62
C LEU A 133 3.19 1.25 0.33
N ASN A 134 3.48 -0.04 0.55
CA ASN A 134 2.51 -1.11 0.36
C ASN A 134 1.27 -0.91 1.24
N TYR A 135 1.47 -0.64 2.52
CA TYR A 135 0.35 -0.45 3.45
C TYR A 135 -0.37 0.88 3.25
N THR A 136 0.30 1.94 2.78
CA THR A 136 -0.35 3.19 2.37
C THR A 136 -1.30 2.94 1.20
N HIS A 137 -0.85 2.17 0.19
CA HIS A 137 -1.72 1.77 -0.92
C HIS A 137 -2.89 0.90 -0.46
N GLU A 138 -2.63 -0.04 0.44
CA GLU A 138 -3.67 -0.93 0.98
C GLU A 138 -4.73 -0.15 1.78
N ILE A 139 -4.30 0.83 2.59
CA ILE A 139 -5.20 1.76 3.29
C ILE A 139 -6.08 2.51 2.28
N GLU A 140 -5.51 3.04 1.20
CA GLU A 140 -6.28 3.73 0.15
C GLU A 140 -7.31 2.80 -0.50
N GLN A 141 -6.95 1.54 -0.80
CA GLN A 141 -7.88 0.57 -1.37
C GLN A 141 -9.03 0.23 -0.41
N LEU A 142 -8.76 0.11 0.90
CA LEU A 142 -9.80 -0.13 1.89
C LEU A 142 -10.72 1.09 2.05
N LEU A 143 -10.16 2.30 2.04
CA LEU A 143 -10.94 3.54 2.05
C LEU A 143 -11.87 3.62 0.83
N GLN A 144 -11.35 3.32 -0.37
CA GLN A 144 -12.13 3.32 -1.60
C GLN A 144 -13.27 2.29 -1.56
N ALA A 145 -12.98 1.07 -1.10
CA ALA A 145 -13.97 0.01 -0.98
C ALA A 145 -15.05 0.31 0.08
N GLY A 146 -14.68 1.03 1.15
CA GLY A 146 -15.59 1.41 2.23
C GLY A 146 -16.29 2.75 2.03
N PHE A 147 -16.01 3.48 0.95
CA PHE A 147 -16.42 4.88 0.81
C PHE A 147 -17.94 5.06 0.76
N GLU A 148 -18.65 4.23 -0.01
CA GLU A 148 -20.12 4.31 -0.08
C GLU A 148 -20.76 4.05 1.30
N ARG A 149 -20.23 3.07 2.04
CA ARG A 149 -20.68 2.78 3.41
C ARG A 149 -20.37 3.92 4.36
N LEU A 150 -19.18 4.52 4.27
CA LEU A 150 -18.83 5.71 5.02
C LEU A 150 -19.86 6.82 4.80
N VAL A 151 -20.22 7.07 3.55
CA VAL A 151 -21.19 8.11 3.19
C VAL A 151 -22.57 7.80 3.75
N ALA A 152 -23.05 6.57 3.58
CA ALA A 152 -24.34 6.13 4.10
C ALA A 152 -24.43 6.26 5.64
N GLN A 153 -23.34 5.91 6.35
CA GLN A 153 -23.29 6.04 7.81
C GLN A 153 -23.35 7.50 8.27
N ILE A 154 -22.64 8.41 7.59
CA ILE A 154 -22.70 9.85 7.91
C ILE A 154 -24.06 10.46 7.54
N ALA A 155 -24.70 9.99 6.45
CA ALA A 155 -26.02 10.44 6.03
C ALA A 155 -27.18 9.90 6.91
N GLY A 156 -26.89 8.98 7.84
CA GLY A 156 -27.92 8.34 8.69
C GLY A 156 -28.69 7.22 7.99
N GLU A 157 -28.25 6.80 6.81
CA GLU A 157 -28.81 5.70 6.01
C GLU A 157 -28.11 4.38 6.38
N ALA A 158 -28.17 4.01 7.67
CA ALA A 158 -27.42 2.90 8.22
C ALA A 158 -27.72 1.57 7.48
N ALA A 159 -26.83 1.17 6.59
CA ALA A 159 -26.75 -0.22 6.13
C ALA A 159 -26.14 -1.06 7.26
N ALA A 160 -26.87 -2.09 7.69
CA ALA A 160 -26.35 -3.06 8.66
C ALA A 160 -25.02 -3.66 8.16
N LEU A 161 -24.07 -3.87 9.08
CA LEU A 161 -22.89 -4.69 8.81
C LEU A 161 -23.36 -6.04 8.23
N PRO A 162 -22.78 -6.52 7.11
CA PRO A 162 -23.01 -7.90 6.67
C PRO A 162 -22.72 -8.83 7.84
N GLN A 163 -23.70 -9.63 8.25
CA GLN A 163 -23.56 -10.55 9.39
C GLN A 163 -22.53 -11.64 9.09
N ASP A 164 -22.31 -11.93 7.80
CA ASP A 164 -21.18 -12.69 7.29
C ASP A 164 -20.29 -11.74 6.50
N LEU A 165 -19.26 -11.20 7.15
CA LEU A 165 -18.11 -10.67 6.41
C LEU A 165 -17.55 -11.83 5.61
N PRO A 166 -17.43 -11.75 4.27
CA PRO A 166 -16.90 -12.84 3.48
C PRO A 166 -15.61 -13.33 4.11
N ALA A 167 -15.48 -14.66 4.22
CA ALA A 167 -14.26 -15.29 4.69
C ALA A 167 -13.05 -14.64 3.99
N PRO A 168 -11.90 -14.47 4.68
CA PRO A 168 -10.71 -13.89 4.06
C PRO A 168 -10.56 -14.52 2.69
N LEU A 169 -10.50 -13.69 1.64
CA LEU A 169 -10.44 -14.13 0.25
C LEU A 169 -9.50 -15.34 0.21
N ALA A 170 -10.05 -16.52 -0.02
CA ALA A 170 -9.26 -17.71 -0.23
C ALA A 170 -8.27 -17.35 -1.33
N THR A 171 -6.99 -17.65 -1.12
CA THR A 171 -5.96 -17.56 -2.15
C THR A 171 -6.57 -18.12 -3.43
N PRO A 172 -6.75 -17.32 -4.49
CA PRO A 172 -7.51 -17.77 -5.65
C PRO A 172 -6.90 -19.07 -6.18
N PRO A 173 -7.73 -20.07 -6.54
CA PRO A 173 -7.22 -21.33 -7.06
C PRO A 173 -6.44 -21.07 -8.34
N ALA A 174 -5.34 -21.81 -8.51
CA ALA A 174 -4.47 -21.73 -9.67
C ALA A 174 -5.25 -21.99 -10.97
N ALA A 175 -5.55 -20.94 -11.74
CA ALA A 175 -5.90 -21.02 -13.17
C ALA A 175 -5.99 -19.63 -13.85
N ALA A 176 -4.85 -18.95 -13.97
CA ALA A 176 -4.44 -18.10 -15.09
C ALA A 176 -2.95 -17.78 -14.85
N PRO A 177 -2.07 -17.71 -15.87
CA PRO A 177 -0.73 -17.20 -15.66
C PRO A 177 -0.84 -15.80 -15.02
N PRO A 178 -0.10 -15.52 -13.91
CA PRO A 178 -0.08 -14.22 -13.26
C PRO A 178 -0.03 -13.05 -14.25
N PRO A 179 -0.71 -11.93 -13.97
CA PRO A 179 -0.70 -10.76 -14.84
C PRO A 179 0.72 -10.23 -15.16
N HIS A 180 1.72 -10.48 -14.30
CA HIS A 180 3.10 -10.12 -14.59
C HIS A 180 3.85 -11.08 -15.54
N ARG A 181 3.34 -12.29 -15.81
CA ARG A 181 4.02 -13.26 -16.69
C ARG A 181 4.14 -12.78 -18.12
N GLU A 182 3.17 -12.01 -18.63
CA GLU A 182 3.25 -11.50 -20.00
C GLU A 182 4.34 -10.42 -20.16
N PRO A 183 4.40 -9.37 -19.33
CA PRO A 183 5.51 -8.42 -19.37
C PRO A 183 6.89 -9.08 -19.18
N VAL A 184 7.02 -10.00 -18.21
CA VAL A 184 8.27 -10.72 -17.95
C VAL A 184 8.66 -11.63 -19.11
N GLY A 185 7.70 -12.35 -19.69
CA GLY A 185 7.92 -13.18 -20.87
C GLY A 185 8.34 -12.39 -22.11
N ARG A 186 7.86 -11.14 -22.26
CA ARG A 186 8.36 -10.22 -23.31
C ARG A 186 9.80 -9.78 -23.03
N SER A 187 10.15 -9.50 -21.78
CA SER A 187 11.53 -9.16 -21.39
C SER A 187 12.50 -10.33 -21.60
N LEU A 188 12.10 -11.57 -21.27
CA LEU A 188 12.89 -12.77 -21.55
C LEU A 188 13.21 -12.92 -23.04
N ARG A 189 12.20 -12.75 -23.91
CA ARG A 189 12.40 -12.79 -25.38
C ARG A 189 13.38 -11.72 -25.87
N LEU A 190 13.35 -10.51 -25.30
CA LEU A 190 14.29 -9.44 -25.66
C LEU A 190 15.72 -9.81 -25.26
N ILE A 191 15.91 -10.43 -24.09
CA ILE A 191 17.22 -10.89 -23.65
C ILE A 191 17.73 -12.07 -24.47
N ASP A 192 16.87 -13.04 -24.79
CA ASP A 192 17.25 -14.19 -25.60
C ASP A 192 17.61 -13.74 -27.03
N LEU A 193 16.80 -12.85 -27.63
CA LEU A 193 17.09 -12.28 -28.94
C LEU A 193 18.43 -11.51 -28.96
N PHE A 194 18.70 -10.73 -27.90
CA PHE A 194 19.99 -10.06 -27.76
C PHE A 194 21.15 -11.08 -27.62
N SER A 195 20.95 -12.16 -26.87
CA SER A 195 21.96 -13.22 -26.70
C SER A 195 22.27 -13.96 -28.01
N GLU A 196 21.27 -14.15 -28.87
CA GLU A 196 21.43 -14.80 -30.18
C GLU A 196 22.07 -13.88 -31.22
N MET A 197 21.72 -12.59 -31.20
CA MET A 197 22.11 -11.62 -32.23
C MET A 197 22.65 -10.31 -31.62
N PRO A 198 23.74 -10.35 -30.84
CA PRO A 198 24.21 -9.19 -30.08
C PRO A 198 24.60 -8.02 -30.99
N ASP A 199 25.11 -8.30 -32.19
CA ASP A 199 25.54 -7.30 -33.17
C ASP A 199 24.42 -6.62 -33.95
N VAL A 200 23.21 -7.19 -33.91
CA VAL A 200 22.06 -6.71 -34.67
C VAL A 200 21.03 -6.02 -33.76
N VAL A 201 20.91 -6.46 -32.51
CA VAL A 201 19.92 -5.91 -31.57
C VAL A 201 20.43 -4.61 -30.94
N ASP A 202 19.65 -3.54 -31.07
CA ASP A 202 19.88 -2.29 -30.33
C ASP A 202 19.64 -2.52 -28.83
N TRP A 203 20.74 -2.60 -28.07
CA TRP A 203 20.69 -2.79 -26.63
C TRP A 203 19.95 -1.65 -25.92
N ASP A 204 20.13 -0.40 -26.34
CA ASP A 204 19.50 0.74 -25.66
C ASP A 204 17.98 0.74 -25.87
N GLY A 205 17.53 0.40 -27.08
CA GLY A 205 16.12 0.14 -27.38
C GLY A 205 15.55 -1.01 -26.58
N ALA A 206 16.23 -2.17 -26.57
CA ALA A 206 15.81 -3.34 -25.81
C ALA A 206 15.74 -3.06 -24.31
N ARG A 207 16.73 -2.36 -23.76
CA ARG A 207 16.80 -1.95 -22.35
C ARG A 207 15.66 -1.04 -21.95
N ARG A 208 15.37 0.01 -22.72
CA ARG A 208 14.21 0.90 -22.48
C ARG A 208 12.89 0.12 -22.51
N GLN A 209 12.74 -0.79 -23.47
CA GLN A 209 11.56 -1.62 -23.58
C GLN A 209 11.40 -2.55 -22.36
N MET A 210 12.49 -3.17 -21.90
CA MET A 210 12.47 -4.01 -20.69
C MET A 210 12.12 -3.20 -19.44
N HIS A 211 12.61 -1.96 -19.28
CA HIS A 211 12.18 -1.08 -18.20
C HIS A 211 10.66 -0.86 -18.21
N ALA A 212 10.09 -0.46 -19.35
CA ALA A 212 8.66 -0.20 -19.49
C ALA A 212 7.79 -1.46 -19.30
N LEU A 213 8.30 -2.64 -19.64
CA LEU A 213 7.64 -3.92 -19.36
C LEU A 213 7.69 -4.27 -17.87
N LEU A 214 8.84 -4.05 -17.21
CA LEU A 214 9.00 -4.32 -15.79
C LEU A 214 8.15 -3.38 -14.92
N ASP A 215 7.86 -2.15 -15.38
CA ASP A 215 6.91 -1.24 -14.72
C ASP A 215 5.47 -1.78 -14.67
N GLN A 216 5.13 -2.70 -15.59
CA GLN A 216 3.81 -3.34 -15.66
C GLN A 216 3.72 -4.58 -14.76
N VAL A 217 4.80 -4.96 -14.07
CA VAL A 217 4.81 -6.12 -13.17
C VAL A 217 3.93 -5.83 -11.95
N THR A 218 2.92 -6.67 -11.77
CA THR A 218 2.01 -6.65 -10.63
C THR A 218 2.11 -7.97 -9.88
N PRO A 219 2.23 -7.96 -8.53
CA PRO A 219 2.33 -9.18 -7.76
C PRO A 219 1.04 -10.01 -7.88
N THR A 220 1.18 -11.34 -7.90
CA THR A 220 0.03 -12.25 -7.99
C THR A 220 -0.68 -12.45 -6.66
N THR A 221 0.08 -12.37 -5.57
CA THR A 221 -0.39 -12.51 -4.19
C THR A 221 0.23 -11.42 -3.32
N PRO A 222 -0.32 -11.13 -2.13
CA PRO A 222 0.28 -10.16 -1.20
C PRO A 222 1.70 -10.53 -0.75
N GLU A 223 2.05 -11.81 -0.79
CA GLU A 223 3.37 -12.35 -0.40
C GLU A 223 4.34 -12.41 -1.59
N ASP A 224 3.86 -12.20 -2.81
CA ASP A 224 4.65 -12.23 -4.03
C ASP A 224 5.51 -10.97 -4.13
N MET A 225 6.83 -11.16 -4.07
CA MET A 225 7.84 -10.11 -4.12
C MET A 225 8.16 -9.67 -5.56
N ALA A 226 7.32 -9.97 -6.54
CA ALA A 226 7.55 -9.66 -7.95
C ALA A 226 7.90 -8.18 -8.21
N ARG A 227 7.21 -7.23 -7.56
CA ARG A 227 7.48 -5.78 -7.72
C ARG A 227 8.87 -5.35 -7.22
N PRO A 228 9.24 -5.58 -5.94
CA PRO A 228 10.58 -5.22 -5.47
C PRO A 228 11.66 -6.00 -6.23
N TYR A 229 11.39 -7.24 -6.64
CA TYR A 229 12.31 -8.02 -7.44
C TYR A 229 12.51 -7.43 -8.85
N ALA A 230 11.44 -7.02 -9.51
CA ALA A 230 11.48 -6.31 -10.79
C ALA A 230 12.26 -4.99 -10.69
N ALA A 231 12.12 -4.25 -9.59
CA ALA A 231 12.89 -3.03 -9.34
C ALA A 231 14.40 -3.28 -9.27
N ILE A 232 14.84 -4.41 -8.69
CA ILE A 232 16.26 -4.78 -8.70
C ILE A 232 16.74 -5.11 -10.12
N ILE A 233 15.94 -5.82 -10.91
CA ILE A 233 16.25 -6.06 -12.33
C ILE A 233 16.33 -4.74 -13.10
N GLN A 234 15.44 -3.79 -12.84
CA GLN A 234 15.51 -2.45 -13.42
C GLN A 234 16.77 -1.70 -12.99
N ALA A 235 17.24 -1.85 -11.75
CA ALA A 235 18.53 -1.30 -11.32
C ALA A 235 19.70 -1.94 -12.09
N MET A 236 19.70 -3.26 -12.25
CA MET A 236 20.70 -3.98 -13.06
C MET A 236 20.71 -3.48 -14.51
N LEU A 237 19.53 -3.28 -15.11
CA LEU A 237 19.40 -2.70 -16.45
C LEU A 237 19.93 -1.27 -16.50
N ALA A 238 19.58 -0.42 -15.53
CA ALA A 238 20.06 0.95 -15.44
C ALA A 238 21.59 1.04 -15.31
N MET A 239 22.21 0.10 -14.59
CA MET A 239 23.67 -0.02 -14.45
C MET A 239 24.34 -0.50 -15.75
N THR A 240 23.59 -1.20 -16.62
CA THR A 240 24.09 -1.72 -17.90
C THR A 240 23.85 -0.74 -19.03
N THR A 241 24.52 0.41 -18.96
CA THR A 241 24.39 1.50 -19.95
C THR A 241 25.10 1.20 -21.28
N GLN A 242 26.08 0.31 -21.26
CA GLN A 242 26.74 -0.21 -22.45
C GLN A 242 26.22 -1.60 -22.79
N ARG A 243 26.64 -2.12 -23.94
CA ARG A 243 26.34 -3.48 -24.36
C ARG A 243 26.71 -4.48 -23.23
N PRO A 244 25.78 -5.32 -22.75
CA PRO A 244 26.04 -6.22 -21.65
C PRO A 244 27.01 -7.34 -22.06
N THR A 245 27.83 -7.76 -21.12
CA THR A 245 28.65 -8.98 -21.26
C THR A 245 27.76 -10.23 -21.20
N SER A 246 28.26 -11.37 -21.69
CA SER A 246 27.55 -12.66 -21.59
C SER A 246 27.19 -13.02 -20.14
N ALA A 247 28.02 -12.64 -19.16
CA ALA A 247 27.74 -12.85 -17.74
C ALA A 247 26.58 -11.96 -17.23
N GLN A 248 26.53 -10.70 -17.66
CA GLN A 248 25.42 -9.79 -17.34
C GLN A 248 24.11 -10.25 -17.99
N VAL A 249 24.16 -10.72 -19.25
CA VAL A 249 23.01 -11.32 -19.94
C VAL A 249 22.51 -12.54 -19.18
N ALA A 250 23.40 -13.48 -18.80
CA ALA A 250 23.02 -14.68 -18.05
C ALA A 250 22.39 -14.35 -16.69
N ARG A 251 22.93 -13.35 -15.96
CA ARG A 251 22.37 -12.89 -14.69
C ARG A 251 20.99 -12.25 -14.85
N LEU A 252 20.82 -11.35 -15.81
CA LEU A 252 19.52 -10.72 -16.08
C LEU A 252 18.48 -11.76 -16.53
N ARG A 253 18.88 -12.72 -17.38
CA ARG A 253 18.02 -13.82 -17.83
C ARG A 253 17.55 -14.67 -16.65
N SER A 254 18.46 -15.10 -15.79
CA SER A 254 18.14 -15.90 -14.60
C SER A 254 17.21 -15.15 -13.64
N ALA A 255 17.43 -13.85 -13.44
CA ALA A 255 16.54 -13.04 -12.62
C ALA A 255 15.14 -12.92 -13.25
N LEU A 256 15.04 -12.68 -14.56
CA LEU A 256 13.74 -12.66 -15.25
C LEU A 256 13.03 -14.04 -15.22
N GLU A 257 13.77 -15.15 -15.25
CA GLU A 257 13.19 -16.50 -15.12
C GLU A 257 12.57 -16.71 -13.74
N ILE A 258 13.24 -16.28 -12.67
CA ILE A 258 12.70 -16.30 -11.30
C ILE A 258 11.45 -15.40 -11.21
N LEU A 259 11.54 -14.18 -11.76
CA LEU A 259 10.41 -13.23 -11.80
C LEU A 259 9.21 -13.74 -12.61
N ASN A 260 9.41 -14.69 -13.53
CA ASN A 260 8.33 -15.32 -14.30
C ASN A 260 7.49 -16.30 -13.44
N GLY A 261 8.00 -16.66 -12.26
CA GLY A 261 7.32 -17.40 -11.20
C GLY A 261 6.68 -16.48 -10.15
N ALA A 262 6.32 -17.08 -9.01
CA ALA A 262 5.98 -16.34 -7.80
C ALA A 262 7.28 -16.11 -7.02
N VAL A 263 7.55 -14.87 -6.62
CA VAL A 263 8.83 -14.51 -6.02
C VAL A 263 8.73 -14.48 -4.50
N SER A 264 9.62 -15.20 -3.84
CA SER A 264 9.76 -15.25 -2.38
C SER A 264 10.67 -14.12 -1.84
N GLY A 265 10.55 -13.84 -0.54
CA GLY A 265 11.45 -12.91 0.16
C GLY A 265 12.92 -13.34 0.15
N SER A 266 13.20 -14.65 0.13
CA SER A 266 14.57 -15.17 0.03
C SER A 266 15.17 -14.91 -1.34
N GLU A 267 14.42 -15.13 -2.43
CA GLU A 267 14.91 -14.86 -3.79
C GLU A 267 15.21 -13.38 -3.98
N LEU A 268 14.37 -12.50 -3.43
CA LEU A 268 14.63 -11.05 -3.41
C LEU A 268 15.93 -10.72 -2.67
N ALA A 269 16.14 -11.30 -1.48
CA ALA A 269 17.35 -11.09 -0.70
C ALA A 269 18.61 -11.55 -1.46
N ASP A 270 18.55 -12.73 -2.09
CA ASP A 270 19.65 -13.28 -2.87
C ASP A 270 19.99 -12.39 -4.08
N LEU A 271 18.98 -11.93 -4.81
CA LEU A 271 19.20 -11.01 -5.94
C LEU A 271 19.77 -9.67 -5.46
N SER A 272 19.29 -9.14 -4.34
CA SER A 272 19.79 -7.90 -3.75
C SER A 272 21.25 -8.00 -3.32
N ILE A 273 21.66 -9.13 -2.73
CA ILE A 273 23.07 -9.39 -2.39
C ILE A 273 23.91 -9.46 -3.67
N GLY A 274 23.39 -10.11 -4.70
CA GLY A 274 24.03 -10.23 -6.01
C GLY A 274 24.26 -8.88 -6.71
N LEU A 275 23.38 -7.89 -6.51
CA LEU A 275 23.44 -6.57 -7.12
C LEU A 275 24.76 -5.83 -6.84
N ALA A 276 25.30 -5.95 -5.63
CA ALA A 276 26.57 -5.32 -5.26
C ALA A 276 27.76 -5.82 -6.12
N SER A 277 27.68 -7.06 -6.59
CA SER A 277 28.68 -7.69 -7.47
C SER A 277 28.34 -7.59 -8.97
N TYR A 278 27.29 -6.84 -9.33
CA TYR A 278 26.74 -6.83 -10.68
C TYR A 278 27.46 -5.87 -11.64
N ALA A 279 27.96 -4.73 -11.13
CA ALA A 279 28.70 -3.73 -11.91
C ALA A 279 30.22 -4.00 -12.00
N ALA A 280 30.73 -4.98 -11.25
CA ALA A 280 32.14 -5.38 -11.27
C ALA A 280 32.42 -6.34 -12.44
#